data_AF-A0A538RZF4-F1
#
_entry.id   AF-A0A538RZF4-F1
#
_cell.length_a   1.000
_cell.length_b   1.000
_cell.length_c   1.000
_cell.angle_alpha   90.00
_cell.angle_beta   90.00
_cell.angle_gamma   90.00
#
_symmetry.space_group_name_H-M   'P 1'
#
loop_
_entity.id
_entity.type
_entity.pdbx_description
1 polymer ?
#
loop_
_entity_poly.entity_id
_entity_poly.type
_entity_poly.pdbx_seq_one_letter_code
_entity_poly.pdbx_strand_id
1 'polypeptide(L)'
;MISARLLTFSAVVAASALILWLVCARAALPQASAQGKLLEVRDSPSAPALAGSNSCAAAGCHGALRPQTDELVQHNELTVWVGEDKHALAYDALFSATA
;
A
#
# COMPACT_ATOMS: atom_id res chain seq x y z
N MET A 1 -9.56 36.53 49.13
CA MET A 1 -10.21 35.22 49.28
C MET A 1 -10.92 34.89 47.98
N ILE A 2 -10.35 34.02 47.14
CA ILE A 2 -10.99 33.63 45.87
C ILE A 2 -12.24 32.81 46.23
N SER A 3 -13.41 33.23 45.73
CA SER A 3 -14.66 32.56 46.06
C SER A 3 -14.66 31.13 45.51
N ALA A 4 -15.16 30.17 46.29
CA ALA A 4 -15.23 28.76 45.88
C ALA A 4 -15.96 28.57 44.52
N ARG A 5 -16.88 29.48 44.19
CA ARG A 5 -17.61 29.51 42.91
C ARG A 5 -16.75 29.88 41.70
N LEU A 6 -15.76 30.76 41.89
CA LEU A 6 -14.79 31.11 40.85
C LEU A 6 -13.80 29.96 40.61
N LEU A 7 -13.44 29.24 41.68
CA LEU A 7 -12.55 28.08 41.59
C LEU A 7 -13.21 26.91 40.85
N THR A 8 -14.49 26.62 41.15
CA THR A 8 -15.24 25.56 40.46
C THR A 8 -15.49 25.90 39.00
N PHE A 9 -15.82 27.15 38.68
CA PHE A 9 -16.04 27.58 37.30
C PHE A 9 -14.76 27.45 36.45
N SER A 10 -13.62 27.87 36.99
CA SER A 10 -12.31 27.72 36.32
C SER A 10 -11.95 26.26 36.08
N ALA A 11 -12.18 25.38 37.07
CA ALA A 11 -11.92 23.95 36.94
C ALA A 11 -12.78 23.29 35.84
N VAL A 12 -14.06 23.66 35.73
CA VAL A 12 -14.97 23.14 34.69
C VAL A 12 -14.53 23.59 33.30
N VAL A 13 -14.13 24.85 33.13
CA VAL A 13 -13.65 25.37 31.84
C VAL A 13 -12.35 24.67 31.42
N ALA A 14 -11.40 24.51 32.34
CA ALA A 14 -10.14 23.82 32.07
C ALA A 14 -10.36 22.35 31.69
N ALA A 15 -11.24 21.64 32.41
CA ALA A 15 -11.59 20.26 32.08
C ALA A 15 -12.26 20.15 30.71
N SER A 16 -13.17 21.07 30.38
CA SER A 16 -13.86 21.10 29.08
C SER A 16 -12.89 21.34 27.92
N ALA A 17 -11.95 22.27 28.10
CA ALA A 17 -10.91 22.55 27.11
C ALA A 17 -9.97 21.35 26.90
N LEU A 18 -9.60 20.66 27.98
CA LEU A 18 -8.76 19.46 27.90
C LEU A 18 -9.50 18.31 27.19
N ILE A 19 -10.77 18.08 27.52
CA ILE A 19 -11.61 17.07 26.85
C ILE A 19 -11.71 17.37 25.35
N LEU A 20 -11.98 18.63 24.99
CA LEU A 20 -12.08 19.03 23.59
C LEU A 20 -10.75 18.82 22.83
N TRP A 21 -9.62 19.20 23.45
CA TRP A 21 -8.29 18.98 22.88
C TRP A 21 -8.00 17.48 22.67
N LEU A 22 -8.33 16.63 23.64
CA LEU A 22 -8.15 15.18 23.53
C LEU A 22 -9.02 14.55 22.43
N VAL A 23 -10.25 15.05 22.23
CA VAL A 23 -11.13 14.59 21.14
C VAL A 23 -10.58 14.99 19.78
N CYS A 24 -10.15 16.24 19.61
CA CYS A 24 -9.56 16.70 18.35
C CYS A 24 -8.22 16.01 18.04
N ALA A 25 -7.36 15.81 19.04
CA ALA A 25 -6.09 15.10 18.87
C ALA A 25 -6.29 13.63 18.45
N ARG A 26 -7.32 12.96 18.97
CA ARG A 26 -7.70 11.60 18.54
C ARG A 26 -8.18 11.53 17.09
N ALA A 27 -8.88 12.55 16.60
CA ALA A 27 -9.34 12.61 15.22
C ALA A 27 -8.20 12.89 14.22
N ALA A 28 -7.12 13.53 14.67
CA ALA A 28 -5.95 13.86 13.85
C ALA A 28 -4.89 12.73 13.80
N LEU A 29 -4.97 11.74 14.69
CA LEU A 29 -4.11 10.56 14.61
C LEU A 29 -4.51 9.74 13.37
N PRO A 30 -3.56 9.37 12.50
CA PRO A 30 -3.82 8.35 11.48
C PRO A 30 -4.36 7.12 12.22
N GLN A 31 -5.59 6.73 11.91
CA GLN A 31 -6.11 5.45 12.36
C GLN A 31 -5.21 4.39 11.70
N ALA A 32 -4.20 3.92 12.45
CA ALA A 32 -3.52 2.69 12.11
C ALA A 32 -4.63 1.64 12.11
N SER A 33 -5.09 1.29 10.92
CA SER A 33 -6.09 0.27 10.70
C SER A 33 -5.52 -1.04 11.21
N ALA A 34 -5.74 -1.30 12.50
CA ALA A 34 -5.55 -2.59 13.11
C ALA A 34 -6.73 -3.52 12.78
N GLN A 35 -7.44 -3.26 11.67
CA GLN A 35 -7.96 -4.35 10.86
C GLN A 35 -6.75 -5.08 10.30
N GLY A 36 -6.15 -5.92 11.16
CA GLY A 36 -5.57 -7.15 10.70
C GLY A 36 -6.66 -7.82 9.88
N LYS A 37 -6.58 -7.65 8.56
CA LYS A 37 -7.30 -8.50 7.63
C LYS A 37 -6.72 -9.86 7.92
N LEU A 38 -7.37 -10.61 8.83
CA LEU A 38 -7.21 -12.05 8.86
C LEU A 38 -7.42 -12.44 7.42
N LEU A 39 -6.34 -12.88 6.78
CA LEU A 39 -6.39 -13.42 5.44
C LEU A 39 -7.33 -14.60 5.59
N GLU A 40 -8.60 -14.38 5.24
CA GLU A 40 -9.52 -15.46 5.04
C GLU A 40 -8.87 -16.32 3.97
N VAL A 41 -8.37 -17.48 4.39
CA VAL A 41 -7.88 -18.52 3.51
C VAL A 41 -9.11 -18.96 2.74
N ARG A 42 -9.40 -18.27 1.65
CA ARG A 42 -10.30 -18.79 0.63
C ARG A 42 -9.69 -20.11 0.20
N ASP A 43 -10.41 -21.20 0.46
CA ASP A 43 -10.20 -22.45 -0.27
C ASP A 43 -10.16 -22.08 -1.75
N SER A 44 -8.97 -22.10 -2.33
CA SER A 44 -8.75 -21.61 -3.68
C SER A 44 -9.38 -22.60 -4.64
N PRO A 45 -10.37 -22.18 -5.45
CA PRO A 45 -10.93 -23.05 -6.46
C PRO A 45 -9.89 -23.14 -7.59
N SER A 46 -9.35 -24.33 -7.83
CA SER A 46 -8.34 -24.61 -8.87
C SER A 46 -7.08 -23.73 -8.77
N ALA A 47 -6.01 -24.09 -9.49
CA ALA A 47 -4.80 -23.25 -9.52
C ALA A 47 -5.19 -21.80 -9.89
N PRO A 48 -4.66 -20.78 -9.19
CA PRO A 48 -4.96 -19.40 -9.52
C PRO A 48 -4.64 -19.15 -11.00
N ALA A 49 -5.58 -18.54 -11.71
CA ALA A 49 -5.38 -18.18 -13.11
C ALA A 49 -4.13 -17.30 -13.23
N LEU A 50 -3.24 -17.65 -14.15
CA LEU A 50 -2.04 -16.85 -14.43
C LEU A 50 -2.48 -15.56 -15.13
N ALA A 51 -2.24 -14.41 -14.50
CA ALA A 51 -2.59 -13.10 -15.06
C ALA A 51 -1.74 -12.72 -16.30
N GLY A 52 -0.61 -13.40 -16.50
CA GLY A 52 0.35 -13.14 -17.57
C GLY A 52 1.28 -11.97 -17.26
N SER A 53 2.47 -11.94 -17.89
CA SER A 53 3.49 -10.90 -17.68
C SER A 53 2.97 -9.48 -18.01
N ASN A 54 2.05 -9.37 -18.96
CA ASN A 54 1.43 -8.09 -19.34
C ASN A 54 0.64 -7.42 -18.21
N SER A 55 0.21 -8.14 -17.17
CA SER A 55 -0.43 -7.52 -16.01
C SER A 55 0.50 -6.58 -15.24
N CYS A 56 1.82 -6.70 -15.45
CA CYS A 56 2.84 -5.87 -14.81
C CYS A 56 3.31 -4.70 -15.72
N ALA A 57 2.78 -4.60 -16.95
CA ALA A 57 3.34 -3.75 -18.01
C ALA A 57 3.06 -2.24 -17.90
N ALA A 58 2.29 -1.81 -16.91
CA ALA A 58 2.08 -0.38 -16.71
C ALA A 58 3.41 0.31 -16.35
N ALA A 59 3.66 1.48 -16.94
CA ALA A 59 4.88 2.25 -16.69
C ALA A 59 5.05 2.65 -15.21
N GLY A 60 3.94 2.80 -14.47
CA GLY A 60 3.95 3.05 -13.03
C GLY A 60 4.04 1.79 -12.16
N CYS A 61 4.21 0.60 -12.74
CA CYS A 61 4.37 -0.66 -12.01
C CYS A 61 5.72 -1.30 -12.32
N HIS A 62 5.87 -1.95 -13.47
CA HIS A 62 7.13 -2.61 -13.87
C HIS A 62 7.42 -2.53 -15.39
N GLY A 63 6.65 -1.71 -16.13
CA GLY A 63 6.80 -1.53 -17.58
C GLY A 63 7.42 -0.21 -18.01
N ALA A 64 8.15 0.49 -17.14
CA ALA A 64 8.87 1.70 -17.51
C ALA A 64 9.95 1.37 -18.55
N LEU A 65 10.24 2.31 -19.45
CA LEU A 65 11.32 2.16 -20.45
C LEU A 65 12.71 2.41 -19.84
N ARG A 66 12.78 3.14 -18.73
CA ARG A 66 14.01 3.49 -18.03
C ARG A 66 13.83 3.26 -16.52
N PRO A 67 14.91 2.96 -15.78
CA PRO A 67 14.82 2.76 -14.35
C PRO A 67 14.41 4.06 -13.64
N GLN A 68 13.52 3.94 -12.66
CA GLN A 68 13.18 5.03 -11.72
C GLN A 68 14.17 5.03 -10.56
N THR A 69 14.82 6.16 -10.30
CA THR A 69 15.90 6.27 -9.31
C THR A 69 15.42 6.64 -7.92
N ASP A 70 14.22 7.21 -7.82
CA ASP A 70 13.67 7.76 -6.58
C ASP A 70 12.72 6.77 -5.87
N GLU A 71 12.65 5.55 -6.40
CA GLU A 71 11.78 4.48 -5.94
C GLU A 71 12.57 3.30 -5.38
N LEU A 72 11.91 2.45 -4.59
CA LEU A 72 12.55 1.25 -4.02
C LEU A 72 12.92 0.20 -5.08
N VAL A 73 12.23 0.20 -6.22
CA VAL A 73 12.44 -0.70 -7.35
C VAL A 73 12.57 0.11 -8.64
N GLN A 74 13.18 -0.46 -9.67
CA GLN A 74 13.53 0.29 -10.88
C GLN A 74 12.33 0.50 -11.81
N HIS A 75 11.24 -0.26 -11.64
CA HIS A 75 10.01 -0.16 -12.42
C HIS A 75 10.15 -0.48 -13.92
N ASN A 76 11.33 -0.87 -14.40
CA ASN A 76 11.61 -1.23 -15.80
C ASN A 76 11.86 -2.73 -16.00
N GLU A 77 11.53 -3.56 -15.00
CA GLU A 77 11.88 -4.98 -14.95
C GLU A 77 11.25 -5.76 -16.10
N LEU A 78 9.99 -5.47 -16.47
CA LEU A 78 9.33 -6.13 -17.59
C LEU A 78 9.99 -5.77 -18.93
N THR A 79 10.33 -4.49 -19.12
CA THR A 79 10.97 -4.02 -20.37
C THR A 79 12.34 -4.68 -20.55
N VAL A 80 13.13 -4.74 -19.48
CA VAL A 80 14.43 -5.43 -19.48
C VAL A 80 14.24 -6.93 -19.73
N TRP A 81 13.29 -7.57 -19.05
CA TRP A 81 13.05 -9.00 -19.23
C TRP A 81 12.66 -9.36 -20.67
N VAL A 82 11.71 -8.64 -21.27
CA VAL A 82 11.28 -8.90 -22.66
C VAL A 82 12.39 -8.59 -23.67
N GLY A 83 13.19 -7.55 -23.43
CA GLY A 83 14.20 -7.08 -24.38
C GLY A 83 15.55 -7.79 -24.29
N GLU A 84 15.94 -8.25 -23.09
CA GLU A 84 17.31 -8.66 -22.79
C GLU A 84 17.42 -10.06 -22.17
N ASP A 85 16.33 -10.60 -21.60
CA ASP A 85 16.35 -11.91 -20.96
C ASP A 85 15.88 -13.02 -21.90
N LYS A 86 16.76 -14.00 -22.16
CA LYS A 86 16.46 -15.19 -22.96
C LYS A 86 15.26 -16.00 -22.45
N HIS A 87 14.93 -15.90 -21.16
CA HIS A 87 13.77 -16.60 -20.59
C HIS A 87 12.45 -16.08 -21.18
N ALA A 88 12.40 -14.83 -21.66
CA ALA A 88 11.23 -14.32 -22.38
C ALA A 88 10.96 -15.10 -23.69
N LEU A 89 11.99 -15.75 -24.24
CA LEU A 89 11.91 -16.55 -25.48
C LEU A 89 11.85 -18.06 -25.20
N ALA A 90 11.77 -18.50 -23.95
CA ALA A 90 11.89 -19.92 -23.60
C ALA A 90 10.81 -20.79 -24.24
N TYR A 91 9.58 -20.27 -24.35
CA TYR A 91 8.49 -20.98 -25.01
C TYR A 91 8.80 -21.17 -26.50
N ASP A 92 9.18 -20.10 -27.20
CA ASP A 92 9.48 -20.16 -28.63
C ASP A 92 10.66 -21.09 -28.91
N ALA A 93 11.70 -21.06 -28.07
CA ALA A 93 12.84 -21.96 -28.19
C ALA A 93 12.44 -23.46 -28.10
N LEU A 94 11.41 -23.79 -27.32
CA LEU A 94 10.94 -25.16 -27.13
C LEU A 94 9.90 -25.59 -28.18
N PHE A 95 9.11 -24.65 -28.69
CA PHE A 95 7.89 -24.98 -29.44
C PHE A 95 7.80 -24.35 -30.84
N SER A 96 8.63 -23.36 -31.19
CA SER A 96 8.63 -22.73 -32.53
C SER A 96 9.48 -23.47 -33.56
N ALA A 97 10.18 -24.54 -33.18
CA ALA A 97 10.91 -25.40 -34.11
C ALA A 97 9.98 -26.43 -34.79
N THR A 98 9.09 -25.96 -35.67
CA THR A 98 8.52 -26.74 -36.77
C THR A 98 8.19 -25.83 -37.97
N ALA A 99 9.18 -25.64 -38.85
CA ALA A 99 8.99 -25.24 -40.25
C ALA A 99 10.10 -25.87 -41.10
#